data_AF-A0AAD3HDW8-F1
#
_entry.id   AF-A0AAD3HDW8-F1
#
_cell.length_a   1.000
_cell.length_b   1.000
_cell.length_c   1.000
_cell.angle_alpha   90.00
_cell.angle_beta   90.00
_cell.angle_gamma   90.00
#
_symmetry.space_group_name_H-M   'P 1'
#
loop_
_entity.id
_entity.type
_entity.pdbx_description
1 polymer ?
#
loop_
_entity_poly.entity_id
_entity_poly.type
_entity_poly.pdbx_seq_one_letter_code
_entity_poly.pdbx_strand_id
1 'polypeptide(L)'
;MPLKMIGFLRASLIMYSSLLLFEATYLYNNRYEEQATNTLLMNQLEFVHITKTGGSAIEKVGAQHGILWGSCHWSNFTKLAAKIGLSKVGFGVGCNTPDFEYYNPKHILRSPWHNPPKFLKKYVKNSQNPYTNAELFAVIRNPYARIISEYYCPWAGFQAKYKKDIQRDKDPNDPVNLNLWAQKLVSTVKNATKEYKMRTKNGALTIEQIKSEYILAFNNFINQVEYVFDGDEVVIQHLIHYEDLGKEFDLLMKKFGINATLPSKKDSGVYTDKERKLTYRDLDSKTIKMINDFAQPDFEKFGYRMVEDTFGDEYSLRSTFITEL
;
A
#
# COMPACT_ATOMS: atom_id res chain seq x y z
N MET A 1 -55.18 -61.79 17.79
CA MET A 1 -53.98 -60.94 17.88
C MET A 1 -54.36 -59.52 17.45
N PRO A 2 -54.12 -58.48 18.27
CA PRO A 2 -55.01 -57.33 18.26
C PRO A 2 -54.51 -56.20 17.35
N LEU A 3 -55.46 -55.61 16.59
CA LEU A 3 -55.32 -54.36 15.82
C LEU A 3 -54.76 -53.17 16.64
N LYS A 4 -54.77 -53.24 17.97
CA LYS A 4 -54.22 -52.21 18.87
C LYS A 4 -52.69 -52.04 18.77
N MET A 5 -51.95 -53.07 18.34
CA MET A 5 -50.49 -52.96 18.15
C MET A 5 -50.10 -52.10 16.93
N ILE A 6 -50.94 -52.09 15.88
CA ILE A 6 -50.66 -51.36 14.64
C ILE A 6 -50.74 -49.84 14.86
N GLY A 7 -51.67 -49.38 15.72
CA GLY A 7 -51.78 -47.96 16.08
C GLY A 7 -50.55 -47.43 16.82
N PHE A 8 -50.01 -48.23 17.75
CA PHE A 8 -48.79 -47.89 18.50
C PHE A 8 -47.56 -47.82 17.60
N LEU A 9 -47.40 -48.78 16.68
CA LEU A 9 -46.28 -48.78 15.72
C LEU A 9 -46.34 -47.58 14.77
N ARG A 10 -47.53 -47.17 14.32
CA ARG A 10 -47.70 -45.96 13.47
C ARG A 10 -47.38 -44.67 14.23
N ALA A 11 -47.82 -44.53 15.48
CA ALA A 11 -47.52 -43.35 16.29
C ALA A 11 -46.02 -43.23 16.59
N SER A 12 -45.35 -44.36 16.89
CA SER A 12 -43.90 -44.39 17.08
C SER A 12 -43.16 -44.04 15.79
N LEU A 13 -43.57 -44.56 14.62
CA LEU A 13 -42.92 -44.25 13.34
C LEU A 13 -43.01 -42.75 13.00
N ILE A 14 -44.16 -42.12 13.27
CA ILE A 14 -44.37 -40.68 13.04
C ILE A 14 -43.48 -39.85 13.96
N MET A 15 -43.38 -40.21 15.24
CA MET A 15 -42.47 -39.53 16.17
C MET A 15 -41.00 -39.67 15.76
N TYR A 16 -40.55 -40.87 15.39
CA TYR A 16 -39.18 -41.08 14.93
C TYR A 16 -38.87 -40.29 13.64
N SER A 17 -39.80 -40.25 12.69
CA SER A 17 -39.63 -39.46 11.46
C SER A 17 -39.55 -37.94 11.73
N SER A 18 -40.33 -37.45 12.70
CA SER A 18 -40.34 -36.04 13.08
C SER A 18 -39.04 -35.65 13.81
N LEU A 19 -38.50 -36.54 14.65
CA LEU A 19 -37.25 -36.33 15.36
C LEU A 19 -36.06 -36.28 14.38
N LEU A 20 -36.03 -37.18 13.39
CA LEU A 20 -35.00 -37.20 12.35
C LEU A 20 -35.05 -35.96 11.46
N LEU A 21 -36.25 -35.46 11.12
CA LEU A 21 -36.42 -34.22 10.38
C LEU A 21 -35.94 -33.00 11.20
N PHE A 22 -36.22 -32.98 12.49
CA PHE A 22 -35.76 -31.92 13.39
C PHE A 22 -34.23 -31.90 13.51
N GLU A 23 -33.60 -33.06 13.76
CA GLU A 23 -32.14 -33.18 13.81
C GLU A 23 -31.48 -32.81 12.48
N ALA A 24 -32.03 -33.26 11.35
CA ALA A 24 -31.50 -32.91 10.03
C ALA A 24 -31.60 -31.40 9.74
N THR A 25 -32.72 -30.77 10.12
CA THR A 25 -32.93 -29.32 9.96
C THR A 25 -32.01 -28.53 10.89
N TYR A 26 -31.84 -28.98 12.13
CA TYR A 26 -30.93 -28.37 13.11
C TYR A 26 -29.47 -28.45 12.66
N LEU A 27 -29.02 -29.61 12.18
CA LEU A 27 -27.67 -29.80 11.63
C LEU A 27 -27.45 -29.01 10.34
N TYR A 28 -28.46 -28.90 9.49
CA TYR A 28 -28.40 -28.09 8.27
C TYR A 28 -28.26 -26.60 8.60
N ASN A 29 -29.07 -26.08 9.52
CA ASN A 29 -29.03 -24.69 9.95
C ASN A 29 -27.71 -24.34 10.66
N ASN A 30 -27.21 -25.20 11.55
CA ASN A 30 -25.91 -24.97 12.20
C ASN A 30 -24.75 -24.95 11.20
N ARG A 31 -24.79 -25.82 10.18
CA ARG A 31 -23.75 -25.84 9.13
C ARG A 31 -23.83 -24.60 8.24
N TYR A 32 -25.03 -24.08 8.00
CA TYR A 32 -25.25 -22.83 7.27
C TYR A 32 -24.82 -21.60 8.10
N GLU A 33 -25.07 -21.59 9.40
CA GLU A 33 -24.58 -20.55 10.32
C GLU A 33 -23.06 -20.62 10.48
N GLU A 34 -22.46 -21.80 10.54
CA GLU A 34 -21.00 -21.99 10.58
C GLU A 34 -20.33 -21.59 9.24
N GLN A 35 -20.96 -21.87 8.10
CA GLN A 35 -20.51 -21.33 6.81
C GLN A 35 -20.74 -19.82 6.71
N ALA A 36 -21.86 -19.29 7.18
CA ALA A 36 -22.15 -17.86 7.15
C ALA A 36 -21.24 -17.08 8.10
N THR A 37 -20.87 -17.64 9.27
CA THR A 37 -19.91 -17.05 10.22
C THR A 37 -18.47 -17.16 9.72
N ASN A 38 -18.09 -18.25 9.02
CA ASN A 38 -16.82 -18.32 8.29
C ASN A 38 -16.78 -17.40 7.06
N THR A 39 -17.95 -17.05 6.49
CA THR A 39 -18.06 -16.06 5.40
C THR A 39 -18.15 -14.62 5.94
N LEU A 40 -18.59 -14.43 7.19
CA LEU A 40 -18.63 -13.16 7.93
C LEU A 40 -17.31 -12.83 8.65
N LEU A 41 -16.40 -13.80 8.80
CA LEU A 41 -14.96 -13.54 8.76
C LEU A 41 -14.58 -13.17 7.31
N MET A 42 -15.18 -12.11 6.77
CA MET A 42 -14.62 -11.40 5.63
C MET A 42 -13.22 -11.01 6.08
N ASN A 43 -12.19 -11.68 5.56
CA ASN A 43 -10.81 -11.24 5.78
C ASN A 43 -10.76 -9.76 5.43
N GLN A 44 -10.53 -8.92 6.43
CA GLN A 44 -10.50 -7.49 6.27
C GLN A 44 -9.45 -7.16 5.21
N LEU A 45 -9.86 -6.47 4.14
CA LEU A 45 -8.93 -6.05 3.09
C LEU A 45 -8.25 -4.76 3.52
N GLU A 46 -6.92 -4.76 3.58
CA GLU A 46 -6.12 -3.65 4.09
C GLU A 46 -5.10 -3.12 3.08
N PHE A 47 -5.01 -1.80 3.00
CA PHE A 47 -4.13 -1.13 2.04
C PHE A 47 -2.77 -0.80 2.64
N VAL A 48 -1.71 -1.32 2.03
CA VAL A 48 -0.33 -0.93 2.33
C VAL A 48 0.10 0.21 1.39
N HIS A 49 0.28 1.42 1.95
CA HIS A 49 0.57 2.61 1.17
C HIS A 49 2.06 2.73 0.79
N ILE A 50 2.43 2.05 -0.29
CA ILE A 50 3.71 2.27 -0.98
C ILE A 50 3.74 3.68 -1.59
N THR A 51 4.78 4.43 -1.29
CA THR A 51 4.93 5.80 -1.76
C THR A 51 5.06 5.88 -3.28
N LYS A 52 4.45 6.92 -3.87
CA LYS A 52 4.50 7.22 -5.32
C LYS A 52 3.84 6.20 -6.22
N THR A 53 2.92 5.41 -5.68
CA THR A 53 2.09 4.45 -6.42
C THR A 53 0.61 4.85 -6.40
N GLY A 54 0.28 6.11 -6.13
CA GLY A 54 -1.11 6.61 -6.18
C GLY A 54 -1.93 6.32 -4.92
N GLY A 55 -1.31 5.92 -3.81
CA GLY A 55 -2.03 5.53 -2.60
C GLY A 55 -2.98 6.59 -2.02
N SER A 56 -2.72 7.89 -2.18
CA SER A 56 -3.68 8.92 -1.76
C SER A 56 -5.03 8.84 -2.48
N ALA A 57 -5.08 8.33 -3.72
CA ALA A 57 -6.34 8.10 -4.42
C ALA A 57 -7.10 6.91 -3.83
N ILE A 58 -6.38 5.84 -3.47
CA ILE A 58 -6.94 4.65 -2.80
C ILE A 58 -7.50 5.03 -1.43
N GLU A 59 -6.71 5.75 -0.61
CA GLU A 59 -7.13 6.22 0.71
C GLU A 59 -8.36 7.13 0.62
N LYS A 60 -8.42 8.02 -0.37
CA LYS A 60 -9.57 8.91 -0.58
C LYS A 60 -10.84 8.14 -0.93
N VAL A 61 -10.74 7.13 -1.80
CA VAL A 61 -11.88 6.29 -2.15
C VAL A 61 -12.33 5.43 -0.98
N GLY A 62 -11.40 4.85 -0.21
CA GLY A 62 -11.73 4.15 1.04
C GLY A 62 -12.51 5.05 2.00
N ALA A 63 -12.00 6.26 2.25
CA ALA A 63 -12.64 7.24 3.12
C ALA A 63 -14.08 7.59 2.69
N GLN A 64 -14.33 7.74 1.39
CA GLN A 64 -15.65 8.01 0.83
C GLN A 64 -16.66 6.89 1.10
N HIS A 65 -16.19 5.67 1.32
CA HIS A 65 -17.00 4.49 1.60
C HIS A 65 -16.92 4.07 3.07
N GLY A 66 -16.37 4.92 3.94
CA GLY A 66 -16.25 4.64 5.37
C GLY A 66 -15.19 3.60 5.73
N ILE A 67 -14.28 3.27 4.80
CA ILE A 67 -13.18 2.33 5.02
C ILE A 67 -11.93 3.12 5.41
N LEU A 68 -11.32 2.75 6.53
CA LEU A 68 -10.03 3.31 6.94
C LEU A 68 -8.92 2.50 6.27
N TRP A 69 -8.14 3.16 5.43
CA TRP A 69 -6.96 2.58 4.78
C TRP A 69 -5.77 3.52 4.90
N GLY A 70 -4.57 2.95 5.01
CA GLY A 70 -3.32 3.71 5.03
C GLY A 70 -3.35 4.82 6.08
N SER A 71 -3.09 6.06 5.66
CA SER A 71 -3.02 7.22 6.54
C SER A 71 -4.29 7.48 7.36
N CYS A 72 -5.44 6.96 6.95
CA CYS A 72 -6.71 7.10 7.66
C CYS A 72 -6.73 6.41 9.03
N HIS A 73 -5.92 5.37 9.26
CA HIS A 73 -5.86 4.74 10.58
C HIS A 73 -5.23 5.66 11.64
N TRP A 74 -4.31 6.53 11.21
CA TRP A 74 -3.49 7.32 12.14
C TRP A 74 -3.80 8.81 12.11
N SER A 75 -4.41 9.34 11.05
CA SER A 75 -4.44 10.78 10.84
C SER A 75 -5.75 11.41 11.29
N ASN A 76 -5.67 12.26 12.32
CA ASN A 76 -6.71 13.24 12.65
C ASN A 76 -6.38 14.58 11.97
N PHE A 77 -6.68 14.69 10.67
CA PHE A 77 -6.30 15.86 9.88
C PHE A 77 -6.95 17.16 10.36
N THR A 78 -8.12 17.10 11.01
CA THR A 78 -8.81 18.28 11.56
C THR A 78 -8.06 18.90 12.73
N LYS A 79 -7.49 18.10 13.66
CA LYS A 79 -6.64 18.63 14.74
C LYS A 79 -5.30 19.15 14.23
N LEU A 80 -4.69 18.49 13.24
CA LEU A 80 -3.40 18.91 12.68
C LEU A 80 -3.52 20.22 11.89
N ALA A 81 -4.53 20.34 11.02
CA ALA A 81 -4.80 21.54 10.22
C ALA A 81 -5.14 22.75 11.11
N ALA A 82 -5.93 22.55 12.16
CA ALA A 82 -6.25 23.59 13.14
C ALA A 82 -5.00 24.08 13.89
N LYS A 83 -4.07 23.19 14.23
CA LYS A 83 -2.86 23.52 15.00
C LYS A 83 -1.80 24.30 14.20
N ILE A 84 -1.75 24.13 12.88
CA ILE A 84 -0.76 24.77 11.99
C ILE A 84 -1.34 25.94 11.18
N GLY A 85 -2.58 26.37 11.46
CA GLY A 85 -3.23 27.49 10.77
C GLY A 85 -3.53 27.22 9.28
N LEU A 86 -3.44 25.97 8.83
CA LEU A 86 -3.68 25.56 7.44
C LEU A 86 -5.12 25.09 7.26
N SER A 87 -6.08 25.96 7.57
CA SER A 87 -7.52 25.69 7.37
C SER A 87 -7.93 25.59 5.90
N LYS A 88 -7.03 25.85 4.95
CA LYS A 88 -7.34 25.97 3.50
C LYS A 88 -6.54 25.08 2.56
N VAL A 89 -5.65 24.24 3.05
CA VAL A 89 -4.92 23.32 2.16
C VAL A 89 -5.54 21.94 2.30
N GLY A 90 -6.06 21.42 1.18
CA GLY A 90 -6.73 20.11 1.09
C GLY A 90 -5.77 18.95 1.38
N PHE A 91 -5.40 18.81 2.65
CA PHE A 91 -4.41 17.87 3.17
C PHE A 91 -4.99 16.52 3.56
N GLY A 92 -6.31 16.39 3.57
CA GLY A 92 -6.97 15.18 4.03
C GLY A 92 -7.38 14.28 2.88
N VAL A 93 -7.10 12.98 3.02
CA VAL A 93 -7.77 11.91 2.29
C VAL A 93 -9.27 11.78 2.65
N GLY A 94 -9.80 12.67 3.51
CA GLY A 94 -11.21 12.73 3.88
C GLY A 94 -11.56 12.03 5.19
N CYS A 95 -10.57 11.43 5.86
CA CYS A 95 -10.75 10.74 7.13
C CYS A 95 -10.73 11.70 8.32
N ASN A 96 -11.79 11.67 9.13
CA ASN A 96 -11.98 12.55 10.29
C ASN A 96 -11.94 11.81 11.64
N THR A 97 -12.03 10.48 11.61
CA THR A 97 -12.13 9.59 12.78
C THR A 97 -11.14 8.44 12.65
N PRO A 98 -9.83 8.66 12.93
CA PRO A 98 -8.87 7.57 12.95
C PRO A 98 -9.19 6.58 14.08
N ASP A 99 -8.89 5.30 13.86
CA ASP A 99 -9.02 4.21 14.84
C ASP A 99 -7.84 4.20 15.83
N PHE A 100 -6.68 4.73 15.44
CA PHE A 100 -5.51 4.86 16.31
C PHE A 100 -5.23 6.31 16.67
N GLU A 101 -4.93 6.55 17.96
CA GLU A 101 -4.40 7.83 18.39
C GLU A 101 -3.04 8.07 17.73
N TYR A 102 -2.91 9.21 17.02
CA TYR A 102 -1.63 9.64 16.46
C TYR A 102 -0.64 9.93 17.58
N TYR A 103 0.16 8.93 17.94
CA TYR A 103 1.36 9.16 18.71
C TYR A 103 2.42 9.73 17.78
N ASN A 104 2.97 10.90 18.11
CA ASN A 104 4.14 11.45 17.42
C ASN A 104 5.39 10.99 18.17
N PRO A 105 5.92 9.76 17.97
CA PRO A 105 7.21 9.42 18.53
C PRO A 105 8.19 10.37 17.86
N LYS A 106 8.87 11.20 18.66
CA LYS A 106 9.66 12.36 18.21
C LYS A 106 10.58 12.10 16.99
N HIS A 107 10.87 10.85 16.62
CA HIS A 107 11.76 10.53 15.50
C HIS A 107 11.39 9.29 14.64
N ILE A 108 10.38 8.46 14.98
CA ILE A 108 10.33 7.06 14.47
C ILE A 108 9.22 6.79 13.44
N LEU A 109 8.13 7.54 13.42
CA LEU A 109 6.96 7.24 12.56
C LEU A 109 6.23 8.53 12.19
N ARG A 110 6.87 9.46 11.47
CA ARG A 110 6.16 10.66 10.99
C ARG A 110 4.98 10.31 10.06
N SER A 111 5.10 9.17 9.36
CA SER A 111 4.09 8.65 8.45
C SER A 111 4.05 7.12 8.57
N PRO A 112 3.44 6.55 9.63
CA PRO A 112 3.40 5.09 9.87
C PRO A 112 2.86 4.31 8.66
N TRP A 113 1.87 4.86 7.95
CA TRP A 113 1.27 4.28 6.76
C TRP A 113 2.23 4.04 5.58
N HIS A 114 3.39 4.71 5.53
CA HIS A 114 4.40 4.50 4.49
C HIS A 114 5.47 3.47 4.87
N ASN A 115 5.34 2.78 6.00
CA ASN A 115 6.32 1.78 6.41
C ASN A 115 5.93 0.39 5.88
N PRO A 116 6.91 -0.39 5.39
CA PRO A 116 6.72 -1.82 5.15
C PRO A 116 6.08 -2.55 6.35
N PRO A 117 5.15 -3.49 6.12
CA PRO A 117 4.49 -4.23 7.20
C PRO A 117 5.48 -4.87 8.19
N LYS A 118 6.58 -5.44 7.67
CA LYS A 118 7.64 -6.07 8.48
C LYS A 118 8.39 -5.10 9.40
N PHE A 119 8.39 -3.81 9.08
CA PHE A 119 8.95 -2.77 9.93
C PHE A 119 7.90 -2.21 10.86
N LEU A 120 6.68 -1.94 10.37
CA LEU A 120 5.59 -1.40 11.18
C LEU A 120 5.33 -2.28 12.42
N LYS A 121 5.25 -3.61 12.25
CA LYS A 121 5.03 -4.58 13.34
C LYS A 121 6.06 -4.51 14.49
N LYS A 122 7.24 -3.93 14.25
CA LYS A 122 8.29 -3.77 15.25
C LYS A 122 8.13 -2.51 16.10
N TYR A 123 7.37 -1.53 15.61
CA TYR A 123 7.29 -0.19 16.20
C TYR A 123 5.90 0.19 16.73
N VAL A 124 4.87 -0.55 16.34
CA VAL A 124 3.50 -0.37 16.86
C VAL A 124 3.07 -1.59 17.66
N LYS A 125 2.17 -1.39 18.63
CA LYS A 125 1.54 -2.51 19.34
C LYS A 125 0.70 -3.33 18.34
N ASN A 126 0.51 -4.63 18.59
CA ASN A 126 -0.36 -5.46 17.74
C ASN A 126 -1.77 -4.87 17.61
N SER A 127 -2.31 -4.28 18.69
CA SER A 127 -3.61 -3.59 18.69
C SER A 127 -3.64 -2.26 17.91
N GLN A 128 -2.50 -1.83 17.35
CA GLN A 128 -2.32 -0.62 16.54
C GLN A 128 -1.75 -0.93 15.15
N ASN A 129 -1.67 -2.22 14.79
CA ASN A 129 -1.22 -2.67 13.48
C ASN A 129 -2.44 -3.09 12.65
N PRO A 130 -2.86 -2.27 11.67
CA PRO A 130 -4.06 -2.57 10.87
C PRO A 130 -3.88 -3.84 10.03
N TYR A 131 -2.64 -4.26 9.78
CA TYR A 131 -2.33 -5.43 8.96
C TYR A 131 -2.49 -6.77 9.70
N THR A 132 -2.93 -6.76 10.96
CA THR A 132 -3.07 -7.98 11.76
C THR A 132 -4.36 -8.71 11.38
N ASN A 133 -4.26 -9.97 10.97
CA ASN A 133 -5.41 -10.79 10.53
C ASN A 133 -6.19 -10.20 9.34
N ALA A 134 -5.49 -9.50 8.45
CA ALA A 134 -6.05 -8.87 7.26
C ALA A 134 -5.41 -9.45 5.99
N GLU A 135 -6.18 -9.49 4.90
CA GLU A 135 -5.60 -9.66 3.56
C GLU A 135 -5.09 -8.31 3.07
N LEU A 136 -3.84 -8.28 2.61
CA LEU A 136 -3.17 -7.03 2.25
C LEU A 136 -3.17 -6.84 0.75
N PHE A 137 -3.39 -5.59 0.34
CA PHE A 137 -3.15 -5.16 -1.02
C PHE A 137 -2.27 -3.92 -1.10
N ALA A 138 -1.56 -3.77 -2.21
CA ALA A 138 -0.76 -2.59 -2.48
C ALA A 138 -0.76 -2.27 -3.98
N VAL A 139 -0.48 -1.00 -4.28
CA VAL A 139 -0.19 -0.58 -5.65
C VAL A 139 1.32 -0.56 -5.84
N ILE A 140 1.80 -1.23 -6.87
CA ILE A 140 3.19 -1.20 -7.33
C ILE A 140 3.29 -0.40 -8.64
N ARG A 141 4.48 0.11 -8.94
CA ARG A 141 4.72 0.96 -10.11
C ARG A 141 6.08 0.69 -10.72
N ASN A 142 6.19 0.85 -12.04
CA ASN A 142 7.47 0.79 -12.73
C ASN A 142 8.52 1.72 -12.07
N PRO A 143 9.73 1.22 -11.72
CA PRO A 143 10.73 2.01 -11.01
C PRO A 143 11.12 3.32 -11.70
N TYR A 144 11.22 3.35 -13.03
CA TYR A 144 11.50 4.59 -13.77
C TYR A 144 10.36 5.61 -13.65
N ALA A 145 9.10 5.18 -13.79
CA ALA A 145 7.98 6.11 -13.60
C ALA A 145 7.84 6.57 -12.14
N ARG A 146 8.19 5.70 -11.18
CA ARG A 146 8.15 6.01 -9.75
C ARG A 146 9.17 7.09 -9.38
N ILE A 147 10.40 7.05 -9.92
CA ILE A 147 11.41 8.08 -9.63
C ILE A 147 11.02 9.45 -10.16
N ILE A 148 10.41 9.54 -11.36
CA ILE A 148 9.86 10.80 -11.88
C ILE A 148 8.77 11.34 -10.96
N SER A 149 7.93 10.46 -10.42
CA SER A 149 6.88 10.85 -9.49
C SER A 149 7.41 11.33 -8.14
N GLU A 150 8.55 10.82 -7.68
CA GLU A 150 9.25 11.35 -6.51
C GLU A 150 9.94 12.67 -6.82
N TYR A 151 10.55 12.83 -8.00
CA TYR A 151 11.17 14.07 -8.42
C TYR A 151 10.19 15.25 -8.34
N TYR A 152 8.95 15.08 -8.79
CA TYR A 152 7.90 16.10 -8.69
C TYR A 152 7.12 16.12 -7.37
N CYS A 153 7.59 15.40 -6.34
CA CYS A 153 6.97 15.40 -5.03
C CYS A 153 7.13 16.78 -4.34
N PRO A 154 6.02 17.43 -3.93
CA PRO A 154 6.11 18.73 -3.24
C PRO A 154 6.75 18.64 -1.84
N TRP A 155 6.90 17.43 -1.28
CA TRP A 155 7.42 17.19 0.07
C TRP A 155 8.90 16.82 0.11
N ALA A 156 9.30 15.88 -0.76
CA ALA A 156 10.62 15.26 -0.74
C ALA A 156 11.33 15.30 -2.11
N GLY A 157 10.64 15.79 -3.14
CA GLY A 157 11.15 15.88 -4.51
C GLY A 157 12.13 17.03 -4.72
N PHE A 158 12.40 17.35 -5.97
CA PHE A 158 13.22 18.48 -6.34
C PHE A 158 12.56 19.79 -5.91
N GLN A 159 13.26 20.53 -5.06
CA GLN A 159 12.81 21.81 -4.50
C GLN A 159 13.76 22.92 -4.95
N ALA A 160 13.47 23.57 -6.07
CA ALA A 160 14.26 24.70 -6.55
C ALA A 160 14.36 25.86 -5.54
N LYS A 161 13.41 25.94 -4.60
CA LYS A 161 13.11 27.15 -3.79
C LYS A 161 13.45 27.08 -2.29
N TYR A 162 14.03 25.98 -1.76
CA TYR A 162 14.11 25.77 -0.29
C TYR A 162 15.52 25.60 0.33
N LYS A 163 16.60 26.09 -0.29
CA LYS A 163 17.91 26.22 0.40
C LYS A 163 18.48 27.63 0.26
N LYS A 164 18.75 28.28 1.40
CA LYS A 164 19.22 29.68 1.49
C LYS A 164 20.55 29.93 0.76
N ASP A 165 21.31 28.87 0.48
CA ASP A 165 22.67 28.96 -0.06
C ASP A 165 22.77 28.42 -1.50
N ILE A 166 21.63 28.17 -2.17
CA ILE A 166 21.58 27.64 -3.54
C ILE A 166 20.82 28.65 -4.42
N GLN A 167 21.44 29.03 -5.55
CA GLN A 167 20.84 29.91 -6.56
C GLN A 167 19.38 29.52 -6.84
N ARG A 168 18.48 30.50 -6.76
CA ARG A 168 17.01 30.34 -6.78
C ARG A 168 16.41 29.88 -8.12
N ASP A 169 17.22 29.54 -9.13
CA ASP A 169 16.77 29.46 -10.52
C ASP A 169 17.20 28.15 -11.20
N LYS A 170 16.57 27.03 -10.84
CA LYS A 170 16.71 25.79 -11.62
C LYS A 170 15.35 25.32 -12.10
N ASP A 171 15.19 25.23 -13.42
CA ASP A 171 13.98 24.74 -14.07
C ASP A 171 13.71 23.29 -13.64
N PRO A 172 12.57 23.00 -12.98
CA PRO A 172 12.17 21.63 -12.63
C PRO A 172 11.83 20.78 -13.87
N ASN A 173 11.89 21.35 -15.08
CA ASN A 173 11.72 20.64 -16.34
C ASN A 173 13.02 20.57 -17.16
N ASP A 174 14.17 20.82 -16.53
CA ASP A 174 15.48 20.56 -17.12
C ASP A 174 15.90 19.09 -16.84
N PRO A 175 16.10 18.26 -17.89
CA PRO A 175 16.55 16.88 -17.75
C PRO A 175 17.85 16.74 -16.94
N VAL A 176 18.76 17.72 -17.00
CA VAL A 176 20.02 17.68 -16.24
C VAL A 176 19.72 17.71 -14.73
N ASN A 177 18.77 18.54 -14.29
CA ASN A 177 18.40 18.63 -12.88
C ASN A 177 17.69 17.35 -12.41
N LEU A 178 16.86 16.75 -13.25
CA LEU A 178 16.25 15.44 -12.99
C LEU A 178 17.31 14.37 -12.75
N ASN A 179 18.24 14.22 -13.68
CA ASN A 179 19.26 13.17 -13.62
C ASN A 179 20.18 13.35 -12.42
N LEU A 180 20.69 14.57 -12.18
CA LEU A 180 21.52 14.85 -11.00
C LEU A 180 20.78 14.57 -9.68
N TRP A 181 19.50 14.94 -9.59
CA TRP A 181 18.70 14.68 -8.40
C TRP A 181 18.44 13.18 -8.21
N ALA A 182 18.08 12.47 -9.28
CA ALA A 182 17.79 11.04 -9.26
C ALA A 182 19.03 10.22 -8.86
N GLN A 183 20.19 10.52 -9.44
CA GLN A 183 21.48 9.90 -9.09
C GLN A 183 21.80 10.10 -7.60
N LYS A 184 21.56 11.30 -7.07
CA LYS A 184 21.78 11.61 -5.65
C LYS A 184 20.82 10.86 -4.75
N LEU A 185 19.52 10.84 -5.08
CA LEU A 185 18.51 10.11 -4.32
C LEU A 185 18.88 8.62 -4.23
N VAL A 186 19.11 7.99 -5.39
CA VAL A 186 19.42 6.56 -5.48
C VAL A 186 20.68 6.22 -4.69
N SER A 187 21.75 7.00 -4.84
CA SER A 187 22.99 6.78 -4.08
C SER A 187 22.77 6.89 -2.57
N THR A 188 22.00 7.88 -2.14
CA THR A 188 21.70 8.13 -0.72
C THR A 188 20.92 6.97 -0.13
N VAL A 189 19.82 6.55 -0.78
CA VAL A 189 18.99 5.45 -0.30
C VAL A 189 19.73 4.12 -0.37
N LYS A 190 20.49 3.85 -1.44
CA LYS A 190 21.28 2.60 -1.57
C LYS A 190 22.29 2.45 -0.44
N ASN A 191 23.09 3.50 -0.18
CA ASN A 191 24.11 3.47 0.88
C ASN A 191 23.48 3.24 2.25
N ALA A 192 22.35 3.88 2.47
CA ALA A 192 21.61 3.76 3.71
C ALA A 192 20.98 2.39 3.94
N THR A 193 20.36 1.81 2.91
CA THR A 193 19.83 0.45 2.98
C THR A 193 20.95 -0.55 3.25
N LYS A 194 22.13 -0.35 2.64
CA LYS A 194 23.32 -1.17 2.90
C LYS A 194 23.78 -1.04 4.35
N GLU A 195 23.91 0.18 4.85
CA GLU A 195 24.30 0.48 6.23
C GLU A 195 23.32 -0.17 7.24
N TYR A 196 22.02 0.00 7.02
CA TYR A 196 20.98 -0.64 7.82
C TYR A 196 21.16 -2.16 7.87
N LYS A 197 21.28 -2.82 6.70
CA LYS A 197 21.43 -4.28 6.60
C LYS A 197 22.70 -4.78 7.32
N MET A 198 23.82 -4.05 7.21
CA MET A 198 25.07 -4.41 7.91
C MET A 198 24.91 -4.33 9.43
N ARG A 199 24.31 -3.23 9.92
CA ARG A 199 24.14 -2.98 11.36
C ARG A 199 23.14 -3.93 12.01
N THR A 200 22.05 -4.29 11.32
CA THR A 200 21.11 -5.31 11.80
C THR A 200 21.74 -6.70 11.88
N LYS A 201 22.59 -7.07 10.91
CA LYS A 201 23.27 -8.38 10.89
C LYS A 201 24.26 -8.54 12.05
N ASN A 202 24.91 -7.45 12.45
CA ASN A 202 25.92 -7.48 13.51
C ASN A 202 25.34 -7.34 14.93
N GLY A 203 24.00 -7.31 15.09
CA GLY A 203 23.36 -7.09 16.39
C GLY A 203 23.69 -5.72 17.02
N ALA A 204 24.23 -4.78 16.23
CA ALA A 204 24.91 -3.58 16.70
C ALA A 204 23.99 -2.37 16.91
N LEU A 205 22.67 -2.56 16.87
CA LEU A 205 21.72 -1.47 16.97
C LEU A 205 20.82 -1.63 18.20
N THR A 206 20.92 -0.69 19.14
CA THR A 206 19.87 -0.48 20.11
C THR A 206 18.64 0.14 19.43
N ILE A 207 17.44 -0.08 19.98
CA ILE A 207 16.19 0.57 19.54
C ILE A 207 16.35 2.10 19.45
N GLU A 208 17.27 2.67 20.23
CA GLU A 208 17.58 4.10 20.28
C GLU A 208 18.50 4.59 19.14
N GLN A 209 19.48 3.79 18.71
CA GLN A 209 20.34 4.08 17.55
C GLN A 209 19.58 3.91 16.22
N ILE A 210 18.58 3.03 16.19
CA ILE A 210 17.62 2.93 15.08
C ILE A 210 16.81 4.24 14.93
N LYS A 211 16.59 4.99 16.04
CA LYS A 211 15.86 6.28 16.01
C LYS A 211 16.65 7.41 15.37
N SER A 212 17.98 7.34 15.37
CA SER A 212 18.87 8.35 14.76
C SER A 212 19.28 8.04 13.33
N GLU A 213 19.06 6.82 12.84
CA GLU A 213 19.48 6.34 11.50
C GLU A 213 18.34 6.23 10.49
N TYR A 214 17.33 7.10 10.68
CA TYR A 214 16.84 8.15 9.78
C TYR A 214 16.70 7.97 8.26
N ILE A 215 17.07 6.86 7.63
CA ILE A 215 17.08 6.80 6.16
C ILE A 215 15.89 6.03 5.58
N LEU A 216 15.34 5.08 6.33
CA LEU A 216 14.09 4.40 5.92
C LEU A 216 12.84 5.22 6.26
N ALA A 217 12.87 6.05 7.31
CA ALA A 217 11.70 6.79 7.79
C ALA A 217 11.53 8.18 7.14
N PHE A 218 12.57 8.74 6.50
CA PHE A 218 12.52 10.07 5.88
C PHE A 218 12.58 10.05 4.35
N ASN A 219 13.21 9.02 3.76
CA ASN A 219 13.15 8.83 2.31
C ASN A 219 12.02 7.86 2.03
N ASN A 220 10.84 8.42 1.73
CA ASN A 220 9.65 7.79 1.17
C ASN A 220 9.94 7.06 -0.18
N PHE A 221 11.09 6.44 -0.37
CA PHE A 221 11.56 5.93 -1.65
C PHE A 221 12.53 4.75 -1.47
N ILE A 222 12.09 3.71 -0.76
CA ILE A 222 12.76 2.41 -0.75
C ILE A 222 12.15 1.49 -1.82
N ASN A 223 12.83 0.38 -2.14
CA ASN A 223 12.32 -0.63 -3.07
C ASN A 223 10.97 -1.19 -2.61
N GLN A 224 10.07 -1.38 -3.56
CA GLN A 224 8.70 -1.86 -3.34
C GLN A 224 8.68 -3.30 -2.85
N VAL A 225 9.69 -4.12 -3.23
CA VAL A 225 9.87 -5.47 -2.67
C VAL A 225 10.02 -5.48 -1.15
N GLU A 226 10.50 -4.38 -0.55
CA GLU A 226 10.64 -4.31 0.91
C GLU A 226 9.27 -4.27 1.60
N TYR A 227 8.21 -3.86 0.91
CA TYR A 227 6.82 -3.89 1.40
C TYR A 227 6.15 -5.24 1.16
N VAL A 228 6.39 -5.85 -0.01
CA VAL A 228 5.69 -7.05 -0.47
C VAL A 228 6.26 -8.33 0.13
N PHE A 229 7.57 -8.35 0.45
CA PHE A 229 8.27 -9.55 0.91
C PHE A 229 8.91 -9.38 2.30
N ASP A 230 8.80 -10.42 3.13
CA ASP A 230 9.56 -10.61 4.37
C ASP A 230 10.44 -11.86 4.24
N GLY A 231 11.64 -11.69 3.68
CA GLY A 231 12.44 -12.82 3.20
C GLY A 231 11.88 -13.32 1.88
N ASP A 232 11.63 -14.62 1.79
CA ASP A 232 10.99 -15.26 0.62
C ASP A 232 9.46 -15.28 0.73
N GLU A 233 8.91 -14.93 1.91
CA GLU A 233 7.47 -14.92 2.16
C GLU A 233 6.80 -13.69 1.56
N VAL A 234 5.68 -13.91 0.86
CA VAL A 234 4.82 -12.87 0.33
C VAL A 234 3.89 -12.39 1.44
N VAL A 235 4.09 -11.17 1.92
CA VAL A 235 3.24 -10.56 2.96
C VAL A 235 2.07 -9.77 2.40
N ILE A 236 2.11 -9.36 1.12
CA ILE A 236 1.02 -8.66 0.43
C ILE A 236 0.45 -9.56 -0.67
N GLN A 237 -0.79 -10.00 -0.49
CA GLN A 237 -1.42 -11.03 -1.33
C GLN A 237 -1.92 -10.48 -2.66
N HIS A 238 -2.41 -9.23 -2.68
CA HIS A 238 -3.01 -8.63 -3.87
C HIS A 238 -2.18 -7.43 -4.33
N LEU A 239 -1.59 -7.54 -5.52
CA LEU A 239 -0.82 -6.44 -6.12
C LEU A 239 -1.61 -5.81 -7.25
N ILE A 240 -1.68 -4.49 -7.24
CA ILE A 240 -2.26 -3.69 -8.32
C ILE A 240 -1.13 -2.98 -9.05
N HIS A 241 -1.09 -3.10 -10.38
CA HIS A 241 -0.16 -2.37 -11.23
C HIS A 241 -0.67 -0.96 -11.47
N TYR A 242 0.17 0.03 -11.21
CA TYR A 242 -0.17 1.44 -11.39
C TYR A 242 -0.61 1.76 -12.83
N GLU A 243 -0.03 1.06 -13.80
CA GLU A 243 -0.33 1.19 -15.23
C GLU A 243 -1.74 0.68 -15.60
N ASP A 244 -2.33 -0.17 -14.77
CA ASP A 244 -3.67 -0.77 -14.89
C ASP A 244 -4.56 -0.48 -13.68
N LEU A 245 -4.20 0.54 -12.90
CA LEU A 245 -4.74 0.84 -11.57
C LEU A 245 -6.26 0.79 -11.48
N GLY A 246 -6.98 1.44 -12.40
CA GLY A 246 -8.45 1.46 -12.36
C GLY A 246 -9.05 0.07 -12.54
N LYS A 247 -8.61 -0.66 -13.56
CA LYS A 247 -9.11 -1.99 -13.90
C LYS A 247 -8.81 -3.00 -12.80
N GLU A 248 -7.56 -3.07 -12.36
CA GLU A 248 -7.13 -4.03 -11.33
C GLU A 248 -7.72 -3.70 -9.95
N PHE A 249 -7.88 -2.42 -9.61
CA PHE A 249 -8.60 -2.02 -8.40
C PHE A 249 -10.07 -2.45 -8.44
N ASP A 250 -10.79 -2.20 -9.53
CA ASP A 250 -12.20 -2.59 -9.64
C ASP A 250 -12.40 -4.11 -9.54
N LEU A 251 -11.47 -4.90 -10.11
CA LEU A 251 -11.48 -6.36 -9.96
C LEU A 251 -11.29 -6.80 -8.51
N LEU A 252 -10.32 -6.20 -7.80
CA LEU A 252 -10.08 -6.50 -6.39
C LEU A 252 -11.27 -6.08 -5.51
N MET A 253 -11.82 -4.89 -5.72
CA MET A 253 -12.99 -4.42 -4.97
C MET A 253 -14.19 -5.36 -5.17
N LYS A 254 -14.43 -5.80 -6.41
CA LYS A 254 -15.47 -6.78 -6.72
C LYS A 254 -15.26 -8.11 -6.00
N LYS A 255 -14.02 -8.62 -5.94
CA LYS A 255 -13.66 -9.86 -5.21
C LYS A 255 -14.01 -9.80 -3.73
N PHE A 256 -13.83 -8.64 -3.10
CA PHE A 256 -14.13 -8.43 -1.69
C PHE A 256 -15.53 -7.86 -1.42
N GLY A 257 -16.39 -7.74 -2.44
CA GLY A 257 -17.74 -7.19 -2.28
C GLY A 257 -17.77 -5.71 -1.90
N ILE A 258 -16.69 -4.97 -2.15
CA ILE A 258 -16.57 -3.54 -1.86
C ILE A 258 -17.09 -2.76 -3.07
N ASN A 259 -18.13 -1.94 -2.88
CA ASN A 259 -18.66 -1.09 -3.95
C ASN A 259 -17.89 0.25 -4.00
N ALA A 260 -16.63 0.19 -4.45
CA ALA A 260 -15.76 1.35 -4.57
C ALA A 260 -15.04 1.35 -5.92
N THR A 261 -14.96 2.52 -6.57
CA THR A 261 -14.27 2.70 -7.85
C THR A 261 -13.41 3.95 -7.80
N LEU A 262 -12.25 3.90 -8.44
CA LEU A 262 -11.37 5.05 -8.54
C LEU A 262 -11.96 6.13 -9.45
N PRO A 263 -11.95 7.42 -9.05
CA PRO A 263 -12.35 8.49 -9.95
C PRO A 263 -11.41 8.57 -11.16
N SER A 264 -11.90 9.11 -12.27
CA SER A 264 -11.05 9.33 -13.44
C SER A 264 -9.85 10.22 -13.06
N LYS A 265 -8.71 10.07 -13.73
CA LYS A 265 -7.52 10.92 -13.50
C LYS A 265 -7.80 12.41 -13.65
N LYS A 266 -8.84 12.79 -14.44
CA LYS A 266 -9.26 14.19 -14.61
C LYS A 266 -10.05 14.69 -13.39
N ASP A 267 -10.87 13.84 -12.79
CA ASP A 267 -11.76 14.19 -11.69
C ASP A 267 -11.09 14.06 -10.32
N SER A 268 -10.00 13.29 -10.23
CA SER A 268 -9.31 12.99 -8.97
C SER A 268 -8.52 14.18 -8.41
N GLY A 269 -8.23 15.21 -9.23
CA GLY A 269 -7.40 16.36 -8.83
C GLY A 269 -5.96 15.98 -8.41
N VAL A 270 -5.56 14.73 -8.67
CA VAL A 270 -4.25 14.20 -8.27
C VAL A 270 -3.19 14.71 -9.23
N TYR A 271 -2.62 15.87 -8.91
CA TYR A 271 -1.39 16.46 -9.46
C TYR A 271 -1.13 16.17 -10.95
N THR A 272 -2.12 16.39 -11.81
CA THR A 272 -1.92 16.59 -13.24
C THR A 272 -1.51 18.03 -13.48
N ASP A 273 -0.43 18.44 -12.80
CA ASP A 273 0.06 19.80 -12.92
C ASP A 273 0.57 19.98 -14.35
N LYS A 274 0.02 20.96 -15.08
CA LYS A 274 0.40 21.27 -16.48
C LYS A 274 1.88 21.63 -16.60
N GLU A 275 2.54 21.87 -15.47
CA GLU A 275 3.95 22.22 -15.35
C GLU A 275 4.90 21.01 -15.37
N ARG A 276 4.40 19.76 -15.26
CA ARG A 276 5.25 18.55 -15.28
C ARG A 276 5.49 18.09 -16.73
N LYS A 277 6.69 18.33 -17.25
CA LYS A 277 7.04 18.00 -18.64
C LYS A 277 7.96 16.79 -18.77
N LEU A 278 8.77 16.50 -17.75
CA LEU A 278 9.71 15.39 -17.79
C LEU A 278 9.01 14.05 -17.57
N THR A 279 9.55 13.03 -18.21
CA THR A 279 9.11 11.65 -18.22
C THR A 279 10.31 10.73 -17.98
N TYR A 280 10.06 9.42 -17.95
CA TYR A 280 11.14 8.44 -17.87
C TYR A 280 12.09 8.53 -19.07
N ARG A 281 11.64 9.05 -20.22
CA ARG A 281 12.47 9.21 -21.43
C ARG A 281 13.54 10.30 -21.28
N ASP A 282 13.43 11.16 -20.28
CA ASP A 282 14.39 12.22 -19.99
C ASP A 282 15.53 11.75 -19.06
N LEU A 283 15.54 10.46 -18.68
CA LEU A 283 16.63 9.87 -17.91
C LEU A 283 17.83 9.55 -18.82
N ASP A 284 19.03 9.94 -18.38
CA ASP A 284 20.28 9.62 -19.06
C ASP A 284 20.75 8.19 -18.74
N SER A 285 21.63 7.66 -19.59
CA SER A 285 22.24 6.32 -19.46
C SER A 285 22.79 6.05 -18.05
N LYS A 286 23.51 7.03 -17.49
CA LYS A 286 24.12 6.89 -16.17
C LYS A 286 23.05 6.71 -15.09
N THR A 287 22.00 7.51 -15.16
CA THR A 287 20.88 7.49 -14.21
C THR A 287 20.07 6.20 -14.36
N ILE A 288 19.83 5.76 -15.60
CA ILE A 288 19.18 4.47 -15.89
C ILE A 288 19.96 3.32 -15.22
N LYS A 289 21.28 3.24 -15.43
CA LYS A 289 22.12 2.21 -14.80
C LYS A 289 22.07 2.24 -13.29
N MET A 290 22.07 3.43 -12.68
CA MET A 290 21.94 3.57 -11.23
C MET A 290 20.56 3.12 -10.72
N ILE A 291 19.48 3.45 -11.45
CA ILE A 291 18.13 2.98 -11.11
C ILE A 291 18.05 1.45 -11.25
N ASN A 292 18.61 0.87 -12.31
CA ASN A 292 18.63 -0.58 -12.51
C ASN A 292 19.32 -1.26 -11.33
N ASP A 293 20.54 -0.86 -10.99
CA ASP A 293 21.30 -1.47 -9.89
C ASP A 293 20.62 -1.30 -8.51
N PHE A 294 19.94 -0.18 -8.27
CA PHE A 294 19.21 0.02 -7.01
C PHE A 294 17.89 -0.75 -6.95
N ALA A 295 17.08 -0.66 -8.00
CA ALA A 295 15.72 -1.18 -8.05
C ALA A 295 15.61 -2.53 -8.79
N GLN A 296 16.74 -3.19 -9.08
CA GLN A 296 16.78 -4.52 -9.73
C GLN A 296 15.77 -5.50 -9.12
N PRO A 297 15.65 -5.62 -7.77
CA PRO A 297 14.66 -6.52 -7.19
C PRO A 297 13.21 -6.16 -7.54
N ASP A 298 12.89 -4.87 -7.65
CA ASP A 298 11.54 -4.42 -8.06
C ASP A 298 11.29 -4.77 -9.54
N PHE A 299 12.28 -4.63 -10.41
CA PHE A 299 12.14 -5.01 -11.81
C PHE A 299 11.88 -6.51 -11.95
N GLU A 300 12.68 -7.34 -11.29
CA GLU A 300 12.62 -8.80 -11.38
C GLU A 300 11.36 -9.36 -10.72
N LYS A 301 11.05 -8.96 -9.48
CA LYS A 301 9.92 -9.52 -8.72
C LYS A 301 8.56 -9.07 -9.24
N PHE A 302 8.49 -7.95 -9.95
CA PHE A 302 7.23 -7.40 -10.46
C PHE A 302 7.13 -7.39 -11.98
N GLY A 303 8.04 -8.07 -12.69
CA GLY A 303 7.95 -8.26 -14.15
C GLY A 303 8.13 -6.97 -14.95
N TYR A 304 8.87 -5.98 -14.46
CA TYR A 304 9.14 -4.77 -15.24
C TYR A 304 10.42 -4.93 -16.06
N ARG A 305 10.39 -4.48 -17.32
CA ARG A 305 11.56 -4.49 -18.21
C ARG A 305 12.58 -3.41 -17.81
N MET A 306 13.83 -3.81 -17.58
CA MET A 306 14.98 -2.90 -17.50
C MET A 306 15.46 -2.48 -18.90
N VAL A 307 16.09 -1.31 -18.96
CA VAL A 307 16.73 -0.76 -20.16
C VAL A 307 18.20 -0.53 -19.87
N GLU A 308 19.08 -0.84 -20.82
CA GLU A 308 20.53 -0.72 -20.61
C GLU A 308 21.06 0.72 -20.71
N ASP A 309 20.53 1.50 -21.65
CA ASP A 309 21.13 2.80 -22.02
C ASP A 309 20.12 3.90 -22.32
N THR A 310 19.18 3.65 -23.24
CA THR A 310 18.15 4.62 -23.65
C THR A 310 16.84 3.93 -23.97
N PHE A 311 15.72 4.63 -23.80
CA PHE A 311 14.39 4.08 -24.04
C PHE A 311 14.05 4.06 -25.54
N GLY A 312 13.92 2.85 -26.10
CA GLY A 312 13.35 2.64 -27.42
C GLY A 312 11.86 2.94 -27.50
N ASP A 313 11.34 3.09 -28.71
CA ASP A 313 9.92 3.40 -28.94
C ASP A 313 8.97 2.29 -28.51
N GLU A 314 9.46 1.05 -28.51
CA GLU A 314 8.72 -0.13 -28.07
C GLU A 314 8.72 -0.32 -26.53
N TYR A 315 9.38 0.56 -25.78
CA TYR A 315 9.40 0.47 -24.33
C TYR A 315 8.05 0.76 -23.68
N SER A 316 7.57 -0.22 -22.91
CA SER A 316 6.37 -0.13 -22.09
C SER A 316 6.72 -0.05 -20.60
N LEU A 317 6.01 0.82 -19.88
CA LEU A 317 6.06 0.87 -18.42
C LEU A 317 5.31 -0.31 -17.77
N ARG A 318 4.46 -1.01 -18.53
CA ARG A 318 3.62 -2.10 -18.00
C ARG A 318 4.48 -3.30 -17.59
N SER A 319 4.04 -3.97 -16.54
CA SER A 319 4.58 -5.27 -16.17
C SER A 319 4.24 -6.32 -17.23
N THR A 320 5.12 -7.32 -17.38
CA THR A 320 4.85 -8.53 -18.16
C THR A 320 4.11 -9.59 -17.36
N PHE A 321 3.99 -9.44 -16.04
CA PHE A 321 3.21 -10.34 -15.21
C PHE A 321 1.74 -9.98 -15.32
N ILE A 322 0.91 -11.00 -15.53
CA ILE A 322 -0.54 -10.87 -15.49
C ILE A 322 -0.94 -11.25 -14.08
N THR A 323 -1.48 -10.31 -13.31
CA THR A 323 -2.05 -10.63 -12.00
C THR A 323 -3.38 -11.32 -12.20
N GLU A 324 -3.52 -12.54 -11.68
CA GLU A 324 -4.83 -13.14 -11.44
C GLU A 324 -5.36 -12.55 -10.12
N LEU A 325 -6.15 -11.48 -10.21
CA LEU A 325 -6.80 -10.84 -9.06
C LEU A 325 -8.13 -11.48 -8.73
#